data_AF-A0A258FRV2-F1
#
_entry.id   AF-A0A258FRV2-F1
#
_cell.length_a   1.000
_cell.length_b   1.000
_cell.length_c   1.000
_cell.angle_alpha   90.00
_cell.angle_beta   90.00
_cell.angle_gamma   90.00
#
_symmetry.space_group_name_H-M   'P 1'
#
loop_
_entity.id
_entity.type
_entity.pdbx_description
1 polymer ?
#
loop_
_entity_poly.entity_id
_entity_poly.type
_entity_poly.pdbx_seq_one_letter_code
_entity_poly.pdbx_strand_id
1 'polypeptide(L)'
;MMMKSRFKIAGLLLAAGLAASPAAAQSPSFSGRFVFQSHDLWANATVSTLSGFAESRPLSSGRYAITLAALQYQQNDEGEDVGLAYQDCIGTQNGAELRIECEVRGTSYDSYGADAFVLQHSGSDRFWTGVLSTSDDTAIVFISADYSANLSR
;
A
#
# COMPACT_ATOMS: atom_id res chain seq x y z
N MET A 1 -16.93 -39.45 68.58
CA MET A 1 -18.31 -39.58 68.05
C MET A 1 -18.23 -39.92 66.56
N MET A 2 -19.20 -40.66 66.04
CA MET A 2 -19.09 -41.58 64.90
C MET A 2 -18.86 -40.97 63.51
N MET A 3 -17.90 -41.57 62.80
CA MET A 3 -17.93 -42.22 61.47
C MET A 3 -18.50 -41.52 60.20
N LYS A 4 -17.60 -41.45 59.19
CA LYS A 4 -17.76 -41.56 57.72
C LYS A 4 -18.60 -40.51 56.96
N SER A 5 -17.91 -39.77 56.09
CA SER A 5 -18.21 -39.82 54.65
C SER A 5 -16.99 -39.39 53.83
N ARG A 6 -16.55 -40.24 52.89
CA ARG A 6 -15.54 -39.90 51.87
C ARG A 6 -16.29 -39.82 50.54
N PHE A 7 -16.50 -38.62 50.02
CA PHE A 7 -16.90 -38.45 48.62
C PHE A 7 -15.67 -38.17 47.78
N LYS A 8 -15.27 -39.16 46.97
CA LYS A 8 -14.41 -38.96 45.80
C LYS A 8 -15.33 -38.65 44.63
N ILE A 9 -15.18 -37.49 44.01
CA ILE A 9 -15.72 -37.25 42.67
C ILE A 9 -14.53 -37.12 41.74
N ALA A 10 -14.33 -38.18 40.97
CA ALA A 10 -13.48 -38.21 39.79
C ALA A 10 -14.24 -37.56 38.63
N GLY A 11 -13.54 -36.83 37.77
CA GLY A 11 -14.11 -36.30 36.53
C GLY A 11 -13.31 -35.13 35.97
N LEU A 12 -12.03 -35.36 35.63
CA LEU A 12 -11.33 -34.51 34.67
C LEU A 12 -12.05 -34.63 33.33
N LEU A 13 -12.85 -33.64 32.96
CA LEU A 13 -13.23 -33.44 31.56
C LEU A 13 -12.15 -32.58 30.92
N LEU A 14 -11.22 -33.22 30.21
CA LEU A 14 -10.37 -32.54 29.23
C LEU A 14 -11.30 -31.98 28.15
N ALA A 15 -11.65 -30.70 28.26
CA ALA A 15 -12.08 -29.93 27.12
C ALA A 15 -10.82 -29.64 26.27
N ALA A 16 -10.39 -30.63 25.47
CA ALA A 16 -9.54 -30.36 24.32
C ALA A 16 -10.41 -29.70 23.24
N GLY A 17 -10.86 -28.48 23.54
CA GLY A 17 -11.40 -27.59 22.52
C GLY A 17 -10.24 -27.26 21.60
N LEU A 18 -10.34 -27.71 20.36
CA LEU A 18 -9.53 -27.25 19.25
C LEU A 18 -9.47 -25.72 19.33
N ALA A 19 -8.37 -25.19 19.84
CA ALA A 19 -8.05 -23.78 19.67
C ALA A 19 -7.84 -23.64 18.16
N ALA A 20 -8.92 -23.29 17.45
CA ALA A 20 -8.83 -22.81 16.09
C ALA A 20 -7.85 -21.65 16.15
N SER A 21 -6.61 -21.90 15.71
CA SER A 21 -5.63 -20.83 15.56
C SER A 21 -6.31 -19.76 14.72
N PRO A 22 -6.31 -18.49 15.15
CA PRO A 22 -6.89 -17.44 14.34
C PRO A 22 -6.23 -17.55 12.96
N ALA A 23 -7.05 -17.76 11.93
CA ALA A 23 -6.56 -17.73 10.57
C ALA A 23 -5.80 -16.42 10.42
N ALA A 24 -4.49 -16.50 10.18
CA ALA A 24 -3.70 -15.32 9.91
C ALA A 24 -4.39 -14.61 8.74
N ALA A 25 -4.96 -13.43 9.01
CA ALA A 25 -5.60 -12.64 7.98
C ALA A 25 -4.57 -12.47 6.86
N GLN A 26 -4.85 -13.04 5.68
CA GLN A 26 -3.93 -12.93 4.55
C GLN A 26 -3.76 -11.44 4.27
N SER A 27 -2.54 -10.95 4.39
CA SER A 27 -2.25 -9.57 4.01
C SER A 27 -2.55 -9.42 2.53
N PRO A 28 -3.29 -8.38 2.15
CA PRO A 28 -3.66 -8.12 0.77
C PRO A 28 -2.39 -7.90 -0.04
N SER A 29 -2.35 -8.48 -1.24
CA SER A 29 -1.18 -8.39 -2.12
C SER A 29 -1.21 -7.08 -2.88
N PHE A 30 -0.07 -6.41 -2.96
CA PHE A 30 0.14 -5.26 -3.85
C PHE A 30 0.63 -5.75 -5.21
N SER A 31 -0.13 -6.59 -5.90
CA SER A 31 0.20 -7.09 -7.23
C SER A 31 -0.87 -6.66 -8.22
N GLY A 32 -0.46 -6.34 -9.45
CA GLY A 32 -1.34 -5.91 -10.52
C GLY A 32 -1.07 -4.47 -10.95
N ARG A 33 -2.06 -3.87 -11.57
CA ARG A 33 -2.00 -2.54 -12.15
C ARG A 33 -2.76 -1.54 -11.30
N PHE A 34 -2.18 -0.36 -11.13
CA PHE A 34 -2.75 0.71 -10.33
C PHE A 34 -2.70 2.03 -11.08
N VAL A 35 -3.68 2.87 -10.82
CA VAL A 35 -3.57 4.31 -11.06
C VAL A 35 -3.34 4.98 -9.72
N PHE A 36 -2.57 6.06 -9.69
CA PHE A 36 -2.34 6.80 -8.47
C PHE A 36 -2.50 8.29 -8.67
N GLN A 37 -2.80 8.99 -7.58
CA GLN A 37 -2.98 10.42 -7.57
C GLN A 37 -2.69 11.01 -6.19
N SER A 38 -2.08 12.18 -6.22
CA SER A 38 -1.80 13.07 -5.10
C SER A 38 -2.14 14.51 -5.50
N HIS A 39 -2.53 15.30 -4.51
CA HIS A 39 -2.74 16.74 -4.63
C HIS A 39 -1.83 17.46 -3.64
N ASP A 40 -1.51 18.71 -3.95
CA ASP A 40 -0.79 19.64 -3.09
C ASP A 40 0.68 19.26 -2.83
N LEU A 41 1.42 18.80 -3.86
CA LEU A 41 2.83 18.40 -3.68
C LEU A 41 3.72 19.53 -3.16
N TRP A 42 3.41 20.79 -3.53
CA TRP A 42 4.17 21.96 -3.08
C TRP A 42 3.25 23.09 -2.64
N ALA A 43 3.54 23.65 -1.46
CA ALA A 43 2.76 24.72 -0.84
C ALA A 43 2.83 26.07 -1.58
N ASN A 44 3.74 26.25 -2.53
CA ASN A 44 3.95 27.49 -3.28
C ASN A 44 3.34 27.47 -4.69
N ALA A 45 2.75 26.36 -5.13
CA ALA A 45 2.02 26.28 -6.39
C ALA A 45 0.52 26.46 -6.14
N THR A 46 -0.16 27.16 -7.06
CA THR A 46 -1.63 27.30 -7.03
C THR A 46 -2.30 25.94 -7.23
N VAL A 47 -1.69 25.10 -8.08
CA VAL A 47 -2.03 23.68 -8.23
C VAL A 47 -0.73 22.91 -8.38
N SER A 48 -0.58 21.85 -7.59
CA SER A 48 0.49 20.88 -7.80
C SER A 48 -0.03 19.47 -7.58
N THR A 49 0.11 18.61 -8.59
CA THR A 49 -0.40 17.23 -8.54
C THR A 49 0.63 16.25 -9.06
N LEU A 50 0.61 15.05 -8.45
CA LEU A 50 1.31 13.88 -8.95
C LEU A 50 0.25 12.85 -9.31
N SER A 51 0.27 12.34 -10.51
CA SER A 51 -0.64 11.27 -10.93
C SER A 51 0.10 10.27 -11.79
N GLY A 52 -0.45 9.08 -11.97
CA GLY A 52 0.23 8.14 -12.85
C GLY A 52 -0.31 6.73 -12.82
N PHE A 53 0.53 5.84 -13.35
CA PHE A 53 0.27 4.42 -13.47
C PHE A 53 1.40 3.62 -12.83
N ALA A 54 1.03 2.54 -12.15
CA ALA A 54 1.95 1.57 -11.57
C ALA A 54 1.63 0.16 -12.06
N GLU A 55 2.65 -0.59 -12.42
CA GLU A 55 2.55 -2.04 -12.59
C GLU A 55 3.41 -2.72 -11.53
N SER A 56 2.81 -3.57 -10.71
CA SER A 56 3.46 -4.28 -9.62
C SER A 56 3.40 -5.78 -9.84
N ARG A 57 4.54 -6.44 -9.68
CA ARG A 57 4.66 -7.91 -9.71
C ARG A 57 5.38 -8.43 -8.48
N PRO A 58 4.93 -9.56 -7.89
CA PRO A 58 5.63 -10.15 -6.75
C PRO A 58 7.00 -10.68 -7.18
N LEU A 59 8.01 -10.44 -6.35
CA LEU A 59 9.34 -11.05 -6.46
C LEU A 59 9.50 -12.22 -5.49
N SER A 60 9.09 -12.00 -4.25
CA SER A 60 9.10 -12.98 -3.17
C SER A 60 8.04 -12.58 -2.13
N SER A 61 7.87 -13.37 -1.06
CA SER A 61 6.95 -13.02 0.03
C SER A 61 7.20 -11.59 0.52
N GLY A 62 6.18 -10.73 0.45
CA GLY A 62 6.24 -9.33 0.87
C GLY A 62 7.16 -8.43 0.04
N ARG A 63 7.67 -8.86 -1.12
CA ARG A 63 8.53 -8.03 -1.98
C ARG A 63 7.98 -7.93 -3.40
N TYR A 64 8.04 -6.72 -3.96
CA TYR A 64 7.45 -6.40 -5.25
C TYR A 64 8.45 -5.64 -6.12
N ALA A 65 8.47 -5.95 -7.42
CA ALA A 65 9.06 -5.09 -8.43
C ALA A 65 7.93 -4.25 -9.02
N ILE A 66 8.14 -2.94 -9.06
CA ILE A 66 7.13 -1.98 -9.48
C ILE A 66 7.74 -1.10 -10.57
N THR A 67 7.01 -0.87 -11.66
CA THR A 67 7.36 0.16 -12.63
C THR A 67 6.32 1.27 -12.55
N LEU A 68 6.79 2.52 -12.45
CA LEU A 68 5.95 3.71 -12.39
C LEU A 68 6.13 4.58 -13.63
N ALA A 69 5.01 5.13 -14.11
CA ALA A 69 4.98 6.29 -14.99
C ALA A 69 4.21 7.39 -14.26
N ALA A 70 4.94 8.42 -13.82
CA ALA A 70 4.42 9.52 -13.02
C ALA A 70 4.36 10.79 -13.87
N LEU A 71 3.21 11.46 -13.85
CA LEU A 71 2.98 12.76 -14.42
C LEU A 71 2.84 13.77 -13.29
N GLN A 72 3.75 14.74 -13.29
CA GLN A 72 3.75 15.88 -12.39
C GLN A 72 3.21 17.09 -13.14
N TYR A 73 2.24 17.76 -12.53
CA TYR A 73 1.68 19.00 -13.05
C TYR A 73 1.84 20.08 -11.98
N GLN A 74 2.32 21.25 -12.39
CA GLN A 74 2.43 22.44 -11.56
C GLN A 74 1.85 23.64 -12.28
N GLN A 75 1.11 24.46 -11.56
CA GLN A 75 0.65 25.76 -12.03
C GLN A 75 0.99 26.82 -10.98
N ASN A 76 1.70 27.85 -11.42
CA ASN A 76 2.10 29.00 -10.60
C ASN A 76 1.86 30.32 -11.39
N ASP A 77 2.30 31.45 -10.82
CA ASP A 77 2.14 32.77 -11.46
C ASP A 77 2.96 32.93 -12.75
N GLU A 78 3.97 32.07 -12.98
CA GLU A 78 4.86 32.09 -14.14
C GLU A 78 4.34 31.22 -15.29
N GLY A 79 3.42 30.28 -15.01
CA GLY A 79 2.76 29.46 -16.02
C GLY A 79 2.40 28.05 -15.55
N GLU A 80 2.15 27.19 -16.55
CA GLU A 80 1.92 25.76 -16.36
C GLU A 80 3.17 24.98 -16.73
N ASP A 81 3.49 24.00 -15.90
CA ASP A 81 4.61 23.10 -16.11
C ASP A 81 4.11 21.64 -15.98
N VAL A 82 4.38 20.83 -17.00
CA VAL A 82 4.00 19.41 -17.02
C VAL A 82 5.18 18.54 -17.41
N GLY A 83 5.38 17.45 -16.69
CA GLY A 83 6.39 16.48 -17.06
C GLY A 83 6.17 15.09 -16.53
N LEU A 84 6.97 14.20 -17.10
CA LEU A 84 6.77 12.77 -17.06
C LEU A 84 8.06 12.12 -16.55
N ALA A 85 7.94 11.24 -15.58
CA ALA A 85 9.02 10.44 -15.04
C ALA A 85 8.67 8.95 -15.11
N TYR A 86 9.63 8.16 -15.57
CA TYR A 86 9.60 6.71 -15.52
C TYR A 86 10.54 6.23 -14.43
N GLN A 87 10.08 5.31 -13.59
CA GLN A 87 10.84 4.83 -12.45
C GLN A 87 10.71 3.32 -12.29
N ASP A 88 11.79 2.69 -11.85
CA ASP A 88 11.79 1.31 -11.38
C ASP A 88 11.88 1.34 -9.85
N CYS A 89 11.02 0.58 -9.18
CA CYS A 89 10.88 0.62 -7.73
C CYS A 89 10.84 -0.77 -7.10
N ILE A 90 11.23 -0.83 -5.83
CA ILE A 90 11.12 -2.01 -4.99
C ILE A 90 10.11 -1.73 -3.87
N GLY A 91 9.06 -2.55 -3.83
CA GLY A 91 8.09 -2.57 -2.75
C GLY A 91 8.47 -3.60 -1.69
N THR A 92 8.41 -3.22 -0.41
CA THR A 92 8.56 -4.14 0.73
C THR A 92 7.36 -3.99 1.66
N GLN A 93 6.61 -5.06 1.84
CA GLN A 93 5.40 -5.12 2.66
C GLN A 93 5.68 -5.79 3.99
N ASN A 94 5.27 -5.11 5.08
CA ASN A 94 5.29 -5.64 6.43
C ASN A 94 3.90 -5.49 7.06
N GLY A 95 3.15 -6.60 7.10
CA GLY A 95 1.75 -6.59 7.51
C GLY A 95 0.88 -5.78 6.53
N ALA A 96 0.24 -4.73 7.04
CA ALA A 96 -0.62 -3.85 6.25
C ALA A 96 0.12 -2.66 5.61
N GLU A 97 1.38 -2.42 6.02
CA GLU A 97 2.22 -1.34 5.48
C GLU A 97 3.03 -1.85 4.29
N LEU A 98 3.11 -1.04 3.24
CA LEU A 98 3.95 -1.23 2.08
C LEU A 98 4.83 0.00 1.90
N ARG A 99 6.14 -0.20 1.87
CA ARG A 99 7.13 0.83 1.52
C ARG A 99 7.60 0.62 0.10
N ILE A 100 7.61 1.66 -0.71
CA ILE A 100 8.06 1.64 -2.11
C ILE A 100 9.19 2.64 -2.24
N GLU A 101 10.34 2.20 -2.72
CA GLU A 101 11.51 3.03 -3.00
C GLU A 101 11.84 2.93 -4.49
N CYS A 102 11.98 4.07 -5.16
CA CYS A 102 12.19 4.14 -6.59
C CYS A 102 13.58 4.63 -6.99
N GLU A 103 13.92 4.36 -8.24
CA GLU A 103 15.02 4.98 -8.96
C GLU A 103 14.50 5.56 -10.28
N VAL A 104 14.90 6.79 -10.59
CA VAL A 104 14.52 7.44 -11.86
C VAL A 104 15.25 6.78 -13.00
N ARG A 105 14.48 6.31 -13.99
CA ARG A 105 14.99 5.76 -15.24
C ARG A 105 15.08 6.77 -16.35
N GLY A 106 14.14 7.70 -16.38
CA GLY A 106 14.06 8.73 -17.40
C GLY A 106 12.99 9.75 -17.03
N THR A 107 13.24 11.01 -17.34
CA THR A 107 12.37 12.13 -16.96
C THR A 107 12.42 13.21 -18.03
N SER A 108 11.32 13.93 -18.21
CA SER A 108 11.30 15.17 -19.01
C SER A 108 11.67 16.40 -18.17
N TYR A 109 11.92 16.22 -16.88
CA TYR A 109 12.32 17.25 -15.91
C TYR A 109 13.71 16.99 -15.38
N ASP A 110 14.61 17.96 -15.54
CA ASP A 110 15.99 17.87 -15.05
C ASP A 110 16.08 17.81 -13.52
N SER A 111 15.07 18.29 -12.80
CA SER A 111 15.01 18.34 -11.33
C SER A 111 14.16 17.25 -10.68
N TYR A 112 13.61 16.31 -11.46
CA TYR A 112 12.75 15.25 -10.90
C TYR A 112 13.57 14.27 -10.05
N GLY A 113 13.23 14.17 -8.78
CA GLY A 113 13.83 13.22 -7.84
C GLY A 113 13.14 11.86 -7.86
N ALA A 114 13.81 10.82 -7.37
CA ALA A 114 13.16 9.52 -7.21
C ALA A 114 12.06 9.59 -6.14
N ASP A 115 10.93 8.96 -6.39
CA ASP A 115 9.81 8.92 -5.46
C ASP A 115 10.00 7.84 -4.40
N ALA A 116 9.42 8.07 -3.22
CA ALA A 116 9.24 7.03 -2.22
C ALA A 116 7.86 7.14 -1.60
N PHE A 117 7.23 5.99 -1.34
CA PHE A 117 5.87 5.91 -0.84
C PHE A 117 5.79 5.03 0.39
N VAL A 118 4.95 5.41 1.33
CA VAL A 118 4.52 4.55 2.44
C VAL A 118 3.02 4.42 2.39
N LEU A 119 2.54 3.23 2.00
CA LEU A 119 1.14 2.93 1.77
C LEU A 119 0.61 1.99 2.84
N GLN A 120 -0.67 2.14 3.17
CA GLN A 120 -1.43 1.20 3.96
C GLN A 120 -2.62 0.68 3.14
N HIS A 121 -2.91 -0.60 3.29
CA HIS A 121 -4.11 -1.17 2.70
C HIS A 121 -5.35 -0.71 3.47
N SER A 122 -6.30 -0.08 2.79
CA SER A 122 -7.48 0.55 3.43
C SER A 122 -8.62 -0.42 3.76
N GLY A 123 -8.32 -1.72 3.91
CA GLY A 123 -9.28 -2.78 4.23
C GLY A 123 -10.05 -3.37 3.04
N SER A 124 -9.99 -2.74 1.85
CA SER A 124 -10.50 -3.29 0.59
C SER A 124 -9.35 -3.50 -0.40
N ASP A 125 -9.37 -4.63 -1.10
CA ASP A 125 -8.39 -5.06 -2.12
C ASP A 125 -8.09 -4.04 -3.23
N ARG A 126 -8.91 -2.98 -3.33
CA ARG A 126 -8.86 -1.97 -4.38
C ARG A 126 -7.99 -0.76 -4.07
N PHE A 127 -7.78 -0.45 -2.79
CA PHE A 127 -7.27 0.84 -2.37
C PHE A 127 -6.06 0.70 -1.45
N TRP A 128 -5.01 1.40 -1.81
CA TRP A 128 -3.82 1.61 -1.00
C TRP A 128 -3.66 3.11 -0.81
N THR A 129 -3.68 3.56 0.43
CA THR A 129 -3.62 4.98 0.77
C THR A 129 -2.41 5.24 1.62
N GLY A 130 -1.75 6.36 1.43
CA GLY A 130 -0.56 6.66 2.21
C GLY A 130 0.01 8.01 1.85
N VAL A 131 1.34 8.08 1.86
CA VAL A 131 2.07 9.33 1.62
C VAL A 131 3.19 9.14 0.61
N LEU A 132 3.46 10.20 -0.15
CA LEU A 132 4.70 10.41 -0.89
C LEU A 132 5.73 10.99 0.08
N SER A 133 6.61 10.15 0.60
CA SER A 133 7.57 10.53 1.65
C SER A 133 8.70 11.44 1.17
N THR A 134 8.85 11.62 -0.14
CA THR A 134 9.82 12.54 -0.75
C THR A 134 9.28 13.96 -0.91
N SER A 135 8.01 14.19 -0.60
CA SER A 135 7.33 15.48 -0.75
C SER A 135 6.55 15.83 0.52
N ASP A 136 7.25 16.00 1.65
CA ASP A 136 6.66 16.40 2.94
C ASP A 136 5.46 15.54 3.37
N ASP A 137 5.52 14.23 3.10
CA ASP A 137 4.45 13.27 3.38
C ASP A 137 3.10 13.63 2.73
N THR A 138 3.14 14.16 1.50
CA THR A 138 1.92 14.49 0.73
C THR A 138 1.04 13.25 0.56
N ALA A 139 -0.26 13.38 0.85
CA ALA A 139 -1.22 12.29 0.75
C ALA A 139 -1.30 11.74 -0.69
N ILE A 140 -1.35 10.41 -0.81
CA ILE A 140 -1.45 9.70 -2.08
C ILE A 140 -2.39 8.51 -1.99
N VAL A 141 -3.09 8.23 -3.08
CA VAL A 141 -3.93 7.05 -3.23
C VAL A 141 -3.52 6.27 -4.47
N PHE A 142 -3.43 4.96 -4.32
CA PHE A 142 -3.29 3.98 -5.39
C PHE A 142 -4.58 3.17 -5.47
N ILE A 143 -5.16 3.10 -6.66
CA ILE A 143 -6.42 2.42 -6.96
C ILE A 143 -6.13 1.30 -7.94
N SER A 144 -6.52 0.06 -7.61
CA SER A 144 -6.36 -1.08 -8.51
C SER A 144 -7.17 -0.88 -9.79
N ALA A 145 -6.47 -0.83 -10.93
CA ALA A 145 -7.05 -0.77 -12.26
C ALA A 145 -7.53 -2.16 -12.74
N ASP A 146 -7.07 -3.24 -12.10
CA ASP A 146 -7.54 -4.59 -12.40
C ASP A 146 -8.95 -4.84 -11.86
N TYR A 147 -9.34 -4.12 -10.82
CA TYR A 147 -10.70 -4.19 -10.28
C TYR A 147 -11.74 -3.54 -11.22
N SER A 148 -11.42 -2.43 -11.88
CA SER A 148 -12.37 -1.71 -12.73
C SER A 148 -12.75 -2.47 -14.01
N ALA A 149 -11.90 -3.38 -14.48
CA ALA A 149 -12.16 -4.23 -15.66
C ALA A 149 -13.25 -5.30 -15.44
N ASN A 150 -13.64 -5.58 -14.19
CA ASN A 150 -14.69 -6.55 -13.87
C ASN A 150 -16.09 -5.92 -13.69
N LEU A 151 -16.21 -4.59 -13.75
CA LEU A 151 -17.50 -3.90 -13.64
C LEU A 151 -18.24 -3.74 -14.98
N SER A 152 -17.60 -4.12 -16.09
CA SER A 152 -18.13 -3.99 -17.46
C SER A 152 -18.47 -5.32 -18.14
N ARG A 153 -18.55 -6.44 -17.38
CA ARG A 153 -18.99 -7.75 -17.88
C ARG A 153 -20.29 -8.20 -17.25
#